data_AF-W8YGB9-F1
#
_entry.id   AF-W8YGB9-F1
#
_cell.length_a   1.000
_cell.length_b   1.000
_cell.length_c   1.000
_cell.angle_alpha   90.00
_cell.angle_beta   90.00
_cell.angle_gamma   90.00
#
_symmetry.space_group_name_H-M   'P 1'
#
loop_
_entity.id
_entity.type
_entity.pdbx_description
1 polymer ?
#
loop_
_entity_poly.entity_id
_entity_poly.type
_entity_poly.pdbx_seq_one_letter_code
_entity_poly.pdbx_strand_id
1 'polypeptide(L)'
;MFGFNPAPKPVHKRAKKTAKQRGQISPAVYAKAAERAGGRCERCGRRDAWMLQCAHLVRRWTLEETTERDVAMLCGPSVNSGTCHWWVDYSRAGKEWAETFRKRLYGGDGG
;
A
#
# COMPACT_ATOMS: atom_id res chain seq x y z
N MET A 1 45.59 -4.59 26.44
CA MET A 1 45.51 -3.45 25.49
C MET A 1 44.70 -3.93 24.30
N PHE A 2 43.43 -3.54 24.17
CA PHE A 2 42.59 -3.98 23.03
C PHE A 2 42.84 -3.04 21.84
N GLY A 3 43.64 -3.50 20.87
CA GLY A 3 43.94 -2.75 19.66
C GLY A 3 42.73 -2.63 18.75
N PHE A 4 42.53 -1.46 18.17
CA PHE A 4 41.52 -1.22 17.14
C PHE A 4 41.80 -2.11 15.93
N ASN A 5 40.93 -3.10 15.68
CA ASN A 5 41.02 -4.01 14.55
C ASN A 5 39.93 -3.66 13.52
N PRO A 6 40.21 -2.80 12.53
CA PRO A 6 39.21 -2.39 11.54
C PRO A 6 38.91 -3.54 10.59
N ALA A 7 37.80 -4.24 10.83
CA ALA A 7 37.26 -5.18 9.85
C ALA A 7 36.74 -4.42 8.61
N PRO A 8 37.05 -4.88 7.39
CA PRO A 8 36.55 -4.24 6.17
C PRO A 8 35.02 -4.28 6.16
N LYS A 9 34.41 -3.12 5.85
CA LYS A 9 32.94 -3.02 5.80
C LYS A 9 32.42 -3.98 4.72
N PRO A 10 31.43 -4.83 5.02
CA PRO A 10 30.90 -5.77 4.05
C PRO A 10 30.39 -5.02 2.79
N VAL A 11 30.90 -5.45 1.63
CA VAL A 11 30.62 -4.85 0.31
C VAL A 11 29.38 -5.44 -0.36
N HIS A 12 28.81 -6.51 0.22
CA HIS A 12 27.65 -7.18 -0.35
C HIS A 12 26.36 -6.41 -0.06
N LYS A 13 25.46 -6.39 -1.05
CA LYS A 13 24.12 -5.83 -0.88
C LYS A 13 23.32 -6.71 0.09
N ARG A 14 22.41 -6.08 0.85
CA ARG A 14 21.53 -6.79 1.79
C ARG A 14 20.80 -7.93 1.06
N ALA A 15 20.84 -9.13 1.63
CA ALA A 15 20.18 -10.31 1.06
C ALA A 15 18.64 -10.21 1.04
N LYS A 16 18.04 -9.49 2.00
CA LYS A 16 16.59 -9.34 2.13
C LYS A 16 16.11 -7.99 1.59
N LYS A 17 14.98 -8.00 0.87
CA LYS A 17 14.26 -6.78 0.43
C LYS A 17 13.97 -5.88 1.63
N THR A 18 14.23 -4.58 1.47
CA THR A 18 13.86 -3.55 2.45
C THR A 18 12.35 -3.37 2.50
N ALA A 19 11.80 -2.83 3.60
CA ALA A 19 10.37 -2.54 3.70
C ALA A 19 9.86 -1.62 2.58
N LYS A 20 10.71 -0.69 2.10
CA LYS A 20 10.40 0.16 0.94
C LYS A 20 10.22 -0.65 -0.34
N GLN A 21 11.09 -1.64 -0.57
CA GLN A 21 11.02 -2.52 -1.75
C GLN A 21 9.84 -3.49 -1.66
N ARG A 22 9.55 -4.04 -0.48
CA ARG A 22 8.38 -4.92 -0.28
C ARG A 22 7.05 -4.18 -0.43
N GLY A 23 6.99 -2.96 0.09
CA GLY A 23 5.85 -2.05 -0.01
C GLY A 23 5.72 -1.31 -1.33
N GLN A 24 6.59 -1.57 -2.31
CA GLN A 24 6.55 -0.86 -3.59
C GLN A 24 5.37 -1.34 -4.41
N ILE A 25 4.48 -0.43 -4.79
CA ILE A 25 3.39 -0.72 -5.72
C ILE A 25 4.02 -0.83 -7.10
N SER A 26 4.03 -2.04 -7.66
CA SER A 26 4.51 -2.26 -9.02
C SER A 26 3.50 -1.71 -10.03
N PRO A 27 3.91 -1.34 -11.26
CA PRO A 27 2.99 -0.90 -12.30
C PRO A 27 1.90 -1.94 -12.61
N ALA A 28 2.23 -3.23 -12.54
CA ALA A 28 1.27 -4.32 -12.74
C ALA A 28 0.19 -4.36 -11.64
N VAL A 29 0.60 -4.20 -10.38
CA VAL A 29 -0.33 -4.12 -9.24
C VAL A 29 -1.22 -2.90 -9.35
N TYR A 30 -0.65 -1.76 -9.73
CA TYR A 30 -1.41 -0.53 -9.98
C TYR A 30 -2.45 -0.73 -11.09
N ALA A 31 -2.07 -1.31 -12.23
CA ALA A 31 -2.97 -1.55 -13.35
C ALA A 31 -4.15 -2.45 -12.95
N LYS A 32 -3.89 -3.55 -12.26
CA LYS A 32 -4.95 -4.44 -11.74
C LYS A 32 -5.89 -3.73 -10.76
N ALA A 33 -5.35 -2.92 -9.85
CA ALA A 33 -6.16 -2.14 -8.91
C ALA A 33 -7.01 -1.09 -9.64
N ALA A 34 -6.45 -0.42 -10.65
CA ALA A 34 -7.15 0.55 -11.48
C ALA A 34 -8.26 -0.09 -12.32
N GLU A 35 -8.02 -1.26 -12.89
CA GLU A 35 -9.01 -2.04 -13.64
C GLU A 35 -10.17 -2.45 -12.73
N ARG A 36 -9.87 -3.04 -11.55
CA ARG A 36 -10.88 -3.40 -10.54
C ARG A 36 -11.73 -2.20 -10.12
N ALA A 37 -11.09 -1.05 -9.95
CA ALA A 37 -11.76 0.19 -9.57
C ALA A 37 -12.61 0.79 -10.70
N GLY A 38 -12.36 0.43 -11.97
CA GLY A 38 -13.12 0.91 -13.13
C GLY A 38 -13.15 2.44 -13.26
N GLY A 39 -12.09 3.11 -12.78
CA GLY A 39 -12.02 4.57 -12.72
C GLY A 39 -12.90 5.22 -11.64
N ARG A 40 -13.22 4.49 -10.55
CA ARG A 40 -13.97 5.00 -9.40
C ARG A 40 -13.18 4.83 -8.11
N CYS A 41 -13.43 5.70 -7.13
CA CYS A 41 -12.94 5.47 -5.78
C CYS A 41 -13.61 4.23 -5.19
N GLU A 42 -12.84 3.24 -4.76
CA GLU A 42 -13.36 1.97 -4.22
C GLU A 42 -14.10 2.13 -2.88
N ARG A 43 -13.90 3.28 -2.20
CA ARG A 43 -14.61 3.63 -0.97
C ARG A 43 -15.88 4.44 -1.23
N CYS A 44 -15.75 5.58 -1.92
CA CYS A 44 -16.85 6.54 -2.05
C CYS A 44 -17.57 6.51 -3.40
N GLY A 45 -17.11 5.69 -4.36
CA GLY A 45 -17.74 5.48 -5.66
C GLY A 45 -17.59 6.63 -6.67
N ARG A 46 -16.99 7.78 -6.29
CA ARG A 46 -16.85 8.95 -7.19
C ARG A 46 -15.99 8.59 -8.41
N ARG A 47 -16.49 8.92 -9.61
CA ARG A 47 -15.74 8.91 -10.88
C ARG A 47 -14.93 10.19 -11.06
N ASP A 48 -15.49 11.34 -10.69
CA ASP A 48 -14.89 12.67 -10.87
C ASP A 48 -13.95 13.08 -9.73
N ALA A 49 -13.26 12.11 -9.13
CA ALA A 49 -12.21 12.45 -8.19
C ALA A 49 -11.07 13.10 -8.97
N TRP A 50 -10.70 14.34 -8.60
CA TRP A 50 -9.61 15.12 -9.21
C TRP A 50 -8.39 14.26 -9.57
N MET A 51 -8.01 13.32 -8.69
CA MET A 51 -7.10 12.22 -8.99
C MET A 51 -7.43 10.98 -8.16
N LEU A 52 -7.42 9.80 -8.79
CA LEU A 52 -7.39 8.52 -8.07
C LEU A 52 -5.93 8.18 -7.76
N GLN A 53 -5.67 7.81 -6.51
CA GLN A 53 -4.36 7.41 -6.02
C GLN A 53 -4.45 5.99 -5.48
N CYS A 54 -3.39 5.22 -5.69
CA CYS A 54 -3.27 3.87 -5.18
C CYS A 54 -2.76 3.93 -3.74
N ALA A 55 -3.64 3.65 -2.79
CA ALA A 55 -3.37 3.69 -1.36
C ALA A 55 -3.09 2.29 -0.83
N HIS A 56 -2.17 2.18 0.12
CA HIS A 56 -1.90 0.93 0.82
C HIS A 56 -3.02 0.65 1.84
N LEU A 57 -3.63 -0.53 1.77
CA LEU A 57 -4.65 -0.95 2.75
C LEU A 57 -4.04 -1.40 4.08
N VAL A 58 -2.77 -1.84 4.03
CA VAL A 58 -2.01 -2.27 5.19
C VAL A 58 -0.62 -1.64 5.15
N ARG A 59 0.02 -1.50 6.32
CA ARG A 59 1.31 -0.85 6.43
C ARG A 59 2.39 -1.58 5.63
N ARG A 60 3.23 -0.83 4.91
CA ARG A 60 4.28 -1.37 4.03
C ARG A 60 5.25 -2.35 4.71
N TRP A 61 5.51 -2.18 6.01
CA TRP A 61 6.47 -3.02 6.72
C TRP A 61 5.93 -4.40 7.09
N THR A 62 4.61 -4.58 7.18
CA THR A 62 3.97 -5.87 7.47
C THR A 62 3.81 -6.73 6.22
N LEU A 63 4.03 -6.16 5.03
CA LEU A 63 3.97 -6.88 3.77
C LEU A 63 5.31 -7.57 3.48
N GLU A 64 5.21 -8.83 3.04
CA GLU A 64 6.32 -9.53 2.39
C GLU A 64 6.46 -9.09 0.93
N GLU A 65 5.33 -8.91 0.25
CA GLU A 65 5.23 -8.36 -1.11
C GLU A 65 3.89 -7.63 -1.26
N THR A 66 3.86 -6.55 -2.02
CA THR A 66 2.62 -5.79 -2.27
C THR A 66 1.88 -6.41 -3.43
N THR A 67 0.63 -6.82 -3.21
CA THR A 67 -0.26 -7.33 -4.25
C THR A 67 -1.40 -6.37 -4.55
N GLU A 68 -2.18 -6.63 -5.61
CA GLU A 68 -3.41 -5.90 -5.93
C GLU A 68 -4.44 -5.96 -4.81
N ARG A 69 -4.37 -6.97 -3.94
CA ARG A 69 -5.28 -7.15 -2.81
C ARG A 69 -4.88 -6.33 -1.58
N ASP A 70 -3.64 -5.83 -1.54
CA ASP A 70 -3.10 -5.01 -0.46
C ASP A 70 -3.21 -3.50 -0.73
N VAL A 71 -3.75 -3.13 -1.89
CA VAL A 71 -3.92 -1.74 -2.32
C VAL A 71 -5.34 -1.46 -2.77
N ALA A 72 -5.75 -0.21 -2.67
CA ALA A 72 -7.03 0.25 -3.19
C ALA A 72 -6.90 1.59 -3.92
N MET A 73 -7.75 1.81 -4.92
CA MET A 73 -7.83 3.08 -5.64
C MET A 73 -8.77 4.02 -4.91
N LEU A 74 -8.21 5.09 -4.34
CA LEU A 74 -8.95 6.05 -3.54
C LEU A 74 -8.86 7.44 -4.13
N CYS A 75 -9.90 8.25 -3.93
CA CYS A 75 -9.80 9.67 -4.27
C CYS A 75 -8.78 10.35 -3.35
N GLY A 76 -7.83 11.05 -3.99
CA GLY A 76 -6.78 11.81 -3.33
C GLY A 76 -7.00 13.32 -3.42
N PRO A 77 -6.03 14.13 -2.96
CA PRO A 77 -4.69 13.72 -2.51
C PRO A 77 -4.62 13.26 -1.04
N SER A 78 -3.63 12.43 -0.68
CA SER A 78 -3.37 11.96 0.70
C SER A 78 -3.00 13.08 1.69
N VAL A 79 -2.66 14.27 1.20
CA VAL A 79 -2.25 15.41 2.04
C VAL A 79 -3.42 16.28 2.48
N ASN A 80 -4.59 16.16 1.83
CA ASN A 80 -5.75 17.00 2.15
C ASN A 80 -6.76 16.25 3.02
N SER A 81 -7.12 16.83 4.16
CA SER A 81 -8.17 16.32 5.04
C SER A 81 -9.51 16.32 4.30
N GLY A 82 -10.18 15.17 4.26
CA GLY A 82 -11.48 15.00 3.58
C GLY A 82 -11.44 14.13 2.32
N THR A 83 -10.26 13.69 1.90
CA THR A 83 -10.12 12.71 0.81
C THR A 83 -10.19 11.28 1.35
N CYS A 84 -10.56 10.31 0.51
CA CYS A 84 -10.59 8.91 0.94
C CYS A 84 -9.18 8.39 1.22
N HIS A 85 -8.18 8.85 0.46
CA HIS A 85 -6.79 8.49 0.68
C HIS A 85 -6.30 8.97 2.05
N TRP A 86 -6.49 10.25 2.39
CA TRP A 86 -6.12 10.77 3.71
C TRP A 86 -6.88 10.05 4.83
N TRP A 87 -8.19 9.81 4.63
CA TRP A 87 -9.00 9.14 5.64
C TRP A 87 -8.48 7.73 5.98
N VAL A 88 -8.07 6.94 4.98
CA VAL A 88 -7.49 5.60 5.20
C VAL A 88 -6.18 5.66 5.96
N ASP A 89 -5.31 6.61 5.66
CA ASP A 89 -3.99 6.71 6.30
C ASP A 89 -4.05 7.22 7.76
N TYR A 90 -4.91 8.22 8.01
CA TYR A 90 -4.88 9.01 9.24
C TYR A 90 -5.98 8.67 10.23
N SER A 91 -7.14 8.16 9.79
CA SER A 91 -8.26 7.88 10.70
C SER A 91 -8.29 6.42 11.18
N ARG A 92 -8.83 6.18 12.38
CA ARG A 92 -9.01 4.80 12.90
C ARG A 92 -10.02 4.02 12.07
N ALA A 93 -11.18 4.63 11.78
CA ALA A 93 -12.20 4.04 10.91
C ALA A 93 -11.66 3.72 9.51
N GLY A 94 -10.71 4.53 9.03
CA GLY A 94 -10.00 4.30 7.77
C GLY A 94 -9.19 3.01 7.75
N LYS A 95 -8.44 2.77 8.83
CA LYS A 95 -7.66 1.54 9.00
C LYS A 95 -8.55 0.31 9.15
N GLU A 96 -9.62 0.41 9.95
CA GLU A 96 -10.61 -0.66 10.14
C GLU A 96 -11.29 -1.01 8.80
N TRP A 97 -11.67 0.00 8.00
CA TRP A 97 -12.19 -0.21 6.66
C TRP A 97 -11.16 -0.86 5.74
N ALA A 98 -9.90 -0.42 5.78
CA ALA A 98 -8.86 -0.96 4.91
C ALA A 98 -8.57 -2.43 5.20
N GLU A 99 -8.54 -2.82 6.47
CA GLU A 99 -8.43 -4.22 6.88
C GLU A 99 -9.62 -5.05 6.42
N THR A 100 -10.84 -4.52 6.57
CA THR A 100 -12.07 -5.20 6.15
C THR A 100 -12.13 -5.36 4.63
N PHE A 101 -11.77 -4.31 3.89
CA PHE A 101 -11.74 -4.31 2.44
C PHE A 101 -10.68 -5.29 1.92
N ARG A 102 -9.48 -5.29 2.52
CA ARG A 102 -8.44 -6.27 2.23
C ARG A 102 -8.94 -7.70 2.48
N LYS A 103 -9.57 -7.97 3.63
CA LYS A 103 -10.16 -9.30 3.92
C LYS A 103 -11.18 -9.70 2.85
N ARG A 104 -12.03 -8.78 2.40
CA ARG A 104 -12.98 -9.03 1.30
C ARG A 104 -12.28 -9.40 -0.01
N LEU A 105 -11.16 -8.75 -0.34
CA LEU A 105 -10.39 -9.05 -1.55
C LEU A 105 -9.67 -10.42 -1.49
N TYR A 106 -9.32 -10.90 -0.28
CA TYR A 106 -8.73 -12.23 -0.09
C TYR A 106 -9.76 -13.34 0.12
N GLY A 107 -10.92 -13.03 0.70
CA GLY A 107 -12.00 -13.99 1.00
C GLY A 107 -13.10 -14.05 -0.05
N GLY A 108 -12.97 -13.32 -1.16
CA GLY A 108 -13.95 -13.28 -2.25
C GLY A 108 -13.87 -14.43 -3.25
N ASP A 109 -12.94 -15.38 -3.10
CA ASP A 109 -12.86 -16.62 -3.88
C ASP A 109 -13.83 -17.67 -3.28
N GLY A 110 -15.13 -17.38 -3.33
CA GLY A 110 -16.19 -18.22 -2.75
C GLY A 110 -17.56 -18.00 -3.38
N GLY A 111 -17.61 -17.89 -4.70
CA GLY A 111 -18.84 -17.86 -5.52
C GLY A 111 -18.59 -18.51 -6.86
#